data_AF-A0A8S3F0H2-F1
#
_entry.id   AF-A0A8S3F0H2-F1
#
_cell.length_a   1.000
_cell.length_b   1.000
_cell.length_c   1.000
_cell.angle_alpha   90.00
_cell.angle_beta   90.00
_cell.angle_gamma   90.00
#
_symmetry.space_group_name_H-M   'P 1'
#
loop_
_entity.id
_entity.type
_entity.pdbx_description
1 polymer ?
#
loop_
_entity_poly.entity_id
_entity_poly.type
_entity_poly.pdbx_seq_one_letter_code
_entity_poly.pdbx_strand_id
1 'polypeptide(L)'
;RHITCQIDSKEDSSTTNDTNSDGINTNSDQQYQFLLRPHSLHVKVTLIISPDHTGELIFSYLSQLNIVTVQGKLSGLKAQQSQILISTLLHNLLDDNDNGQLSPNPTADFLFQQLG
;
A
#
# COMPACT_ATOMS: atom_id res chain seq x y z
N ARG A 1 -2.91 -9.42 -25.67
CA ARG A 1 -2.86 -8.81 -24.33
C ARG A 1 -1.50 -9.17 -23.75
N HIS A 2 -0.55 -8.24 -23.71
CA HIS A 2 0.78 -8.48 -23.13
C HIS A 2 0.71 -8.03 -21.67
N ILE A 3 1.02 -8.94 -20.74
CA ILE A 3 1.15 -8.65 -19.31
C ILE A 3 2.63 -8.75 -19.00
N THR A 4 3.23 -7.66 -18.54
CA THR A 4 4.64 -7.64 -18.13
C THR A 4 4.68 -7.53 -16.62
N CYS A 5 5.25 -8.54 -15.96
CA CYS A 5 5.50 -8.53 -14.52
C CYS A 5 6.92 -7.98 -14.28
N GLN A 6 7.03 -6.88 -13.54
CA GLN A 6 8.33 -6.37 -13.07
C GLN A 6 8.39 -6.52 -11.54
N ILE A 7 9.50 -7.06 -11.06
CA ILE A 7 9.84 -7.13 -9.63
C ILE A 7 10.86 -6.03 -9.39
N ASP A 8 10.45 -4.95 -8.75
CA ASP A 8 11.32 -3.84 -8.40
C ASP A 8 11.73 -3.97 -6.92
N SER A 9 13.03 -3.88 -6.63
CA SER A 9 13.55 -3.79 -5.26
C SER A 9 13.94 -2.34 -5.01
N LYS A 10 13.37 -1.71 -3.99
CA LYS A 10 13.91 -0.43 -3.49
C LYS A 10 15.02 -0.76 -2.48
N GLU A 11 16.26 -0.46 -2.84
CA GLU A 11 17.36 -0.39 -1.87
C GLU A 11 17.22 0.93 -1.09
N ASP A 12 17.00 0.81 0.22
CA ASP A 12 16.92 1.95 1.14
C ASP A 12 18.30 2.59 1.30
N SER A 13 18.42 3.87 0.95
CA SER A 13 19.58 4.69 1.25
C SER A 13 19.25 5.82 2.23
N SER A 14 20.04 5.83 3.31
CA SER A 14 20.33 6.90 4.27
C SER A 14 19.30 7.29 5.34
N THR A 15 19.68 6.92 6.57
CA THR A 15 19.35 7.53 7.85
C THR A 15 19.75 9.00 7.91
N THR A 16 18.84 9.88 8.31
CA THR A 16 19.16 11.19 8.91
C THR A 16 18.46 11.31 10.25
N ASN A 17 19.25 11.36 11.32
CA ASN A 17 18.83 11.73 12.66
C ASN A 17 18.52 13.23 12.67
N ASP A 18 17.32 13.62 13.10
CA ASP A 18 17.12 14.94 13.70
C ASP A 18 16.21 14.80 14.93
N THR A 19 16.76 15.29 16.04
CA THR A 19 16.20 15.23 17.40
C THR A 19 15.54 16.57 17.68
N ASN A 20 14.23 16.59 17.94
CA ASN A 20 13.56 17.43 18.95
C ASN A 20 12.04 17.46 18.71
N SER A 21 11.26 17.04 19.72
CA SER A 21 10.14 17.78 20.34
C SER A 21 9.21 16.79 21.05
N ASP A 22 8.98 17.03 22.35
CA ASP A 22 7.86 16.61 23.18
C ASP A 22 7.52 15.11 23.26
N GLY A 23 8.16 14.45 24.23
CA GLY A 23 7.82 13.09 24.64
C GLY A 23 6.46 13.03 25.31
N ILE A 24 5.46 12.51 24.58
CA ILE A 24 4.38 11.62 25.01
C ILE A 24 3.82 11.04 23.69
N ASN A 25 3.78 9.71 23.56
CA ASN A 25 3.27 8.90 22.43
C ASN A 25 4.24 8.46 21.31
N THR A 26 5.56 8.68 21.44
CA THR A 26 6.53 8.26 20.41
C THR A 26 6.70 6.74 20.26
N ASN A 27 6.39 5.95 21.30
CA ASN A 27 6.61 4.50 21.29
C ASN A 27 5.52 3.76 20.48
N SER A 28 4.24 4.12 20.69
CA SER A 28 3.12 3.55 19.93
C SER A 28 3.26 3.90 18.45
N ASP A 29 3.57 5.16 18.12
CA ASP A 29 3.77 5.59 16.73
C ASP A 29 4.91 4.82 16.04
N GLN A 30 6.02 4.58 16.73
CA GLN A 30 7.12 3.76 16.20
C GLN A 30 6.71 2.30 16.00
N GLN A 31 5.91 1.74 16.90
CA GLN A 31 5.37 0.39 16.78
C GLN A 31 4.34 0.28 15.64
N TYR A 32 3.48 1.29 15.46
CA TYR A 32 2.57 1.42 14.33
C TYR A 32 3.33 1.43 13.00
N GLN A 33 4.37 2.25 12.89
CA GLN A 33 5.23 2.32 11.70
C GLN A 33 5.96 1.01 11.44
N PHE A 34 6.35 0.27 12.49
CA PHE A 34 6.96 -1.05 12.34
C PHE A 34 5.96 -2.08 11.80
N LEU A 35 4.73 -2.13 12.33
CA LEU A 35 3.69 -3.05 11.88
C LEU A 35 3.26 -2.79 10.42
N LEU A 36 3.17 -1.51 10.04
CA LEU A 36 2.77 -1.08 8.71
C LEU A 36 3.93 -1.06 7.70
N ARG A 37 5.15 -1.45 8.11
CA ARG A 37 6.31 -1.42 7.24
C ARG A 37 6.13 -2.42 6.09
N PRO A 38 6.12 -1.95 4.81
CA PRO A 38 6.09 -2.86 3.68
C PRO A 38 7.42 -3.59 3.55
N HIS A 39 7.34 -4.83 3.10
CA HIS A 39 8.50 -5.59 2.64
C HIS A 39 9.16 -4.88 1.46
N SER A 40 10.50 -4.97 1.35
CA SER A 40 11.28 -4.29 0.31
C SER A 40 10.91 -4.73 -1.10
N LEU A 41 10.58 -6.02 -1.25
CA LEU A 41 10.07 -6.60 -2.49
C LEU A 41 8.57 -6.36 -2.63
N HIS A 42 8.18 -5.88 -3.80
CA HIS A 42 6.80 -5.71 -4.23
C HIS A 42 6.64 -6.19 -5.68
N VAL A 43 5.41 -6.52 -6.05
CA VAL A 43 5.08 -6.93 -7.43
C VAL A 43 4.35 -5.78 -8.11
N LYS A 44 4.85 -5.35 -9.26
CA LYS A 44 4.19 -4.34 -10.09
C LYS A 44 3.65 -4.99 -11.37
N VAL A 45 2.34 -4.88 -11.56
CA VAL A 45 1.65 -5.28 -12.78
C VAL A 45 1.25 -4.03 -13.54
N THR A 46 1.82 -3.85 -14.74
CA THR A 46 1.48 -2.72 -15.61
C THR A 46 0.55 -3.19 -16.74
N LEU A 47 -0.58 -2.50 -16.87
CA LEU A 47 -1.61 -2.69 -17.87
C LEU A 47 -1.55 -1.52 -18.86
N ILE A 48 -1.30 -1.82 -20.13
CA ILE A 48 -1.39 -0.81 -21.19
C ILE A 48 -2.86 -0.72 -21.63
N ILE A 49 -3.52 0.38 -21.28
CA ILE A 49 -4.95 0.60 -21.56
C ILE A 49 -5.12 1.19 -22.95
N SER A 50 -4.28 2.17 -23.29
CA SER A 50 -4.20 2.80 -24.61
C SER A 50 -2.78 3.37 -24.82
N PRO A 51 -2.41 3.86 -26.01
CA PRO A 51 -1.07 4.39 -26.26
C PRO A 51 -0.60 5.45 -25.27
N ASP A 52 -1.52 6.28 -24.77
CA ASP A 52 -1.22 7.38 -23.84
C ASP A 52 -1.61 7.08 -22.39
N HIS A 53 -2.18 5.90 -22.12
CA HIS A 53 -2.72 5.56 -20.79
C HIS A 53 -2.25 4.20 -20.29
N THR A 54 -1.68 4.19 -19.09
CA THR A 54 -1.26 2.97 -18.40
C THR A 54 -1.92 2.89 -17.02
N GLY A 55 -2.29 1.68 -16.62
CA GLY A 55 -2.67 1.34 -15.26
C GLY A 55 -1.57 0.53 -14.60
N GLU A 56 -1.31 0.77 -13.33
CA GLU A 56 -0.36 0.01 -12.52
C GLU A 56 -1.10 -0.53 -11.31
N LEU A 57 -0.87 -1.81 -11.00
CA LEU A 57 -1.27 -2.45 -9.74
C LEU A 57 0.02 -2.85 -9.01
N ILE A 58 0.19 -2.32 -7.81
CA ILE A 58 1.37 -2.51 -6.96
C ILE A 58 0.93 -3.34 -5.76
N PHE A 59 1.45 -4.55 -5.66
CA PHE A 59 1.18 -5.47 -4.56
C PHE A 59 2.34 -5.42 -3.56
N SER A 60 2.06 -4.97 -2.34
CA SER A 60 3.03 -4.79 -1.27
C SER A 60 2.70 -5.72 -0.11
N TYR A 61 3.70 -6.43 0.40
CA TYR A 61 3.51 -7.36 1.53
C TYR A 61 3.85 -6.67 2.86
N LEU A 62 2.91 -6.63 3.79
CA LEU A 62 3.11 -6.18 5.17
C LEU A 62 3.47 -7.39 6.03
N SER A 63 4.77 -7.67 6.18
CA SER A 63 5.24 -8.93 6.77
C SER A 63 4.84 -9.11 8.23
N GLN A 64 4.75 -8.03 9.00
CA GLN A 64 4.38 -8.08 10.41
C GLN A 64 2.89 -8.41 10.61
N LEU A 65 2.05 -8.11 9.60
CA LEU A 65 0.61 -8.34 9.65
C LEU A 65 0.17 -9.55 8.82
N ASN A 66 1.08 -10.11 8.01
CA ASN A 66 0.81 -11.16 7.03
C ASN A 66 -0.32 -10.77 6.05
N ILE A 67 -0.26 -9.54 5.53
CA ILE A 67 -1.26 -8.98 4.61
C ILE A 67 -0.58 -8.54 3.33
N VAL A 68 -1.12 -8.93 2.17
CA VAL A 68 -0.78 -8.33 0.89
C VAL A 68 -1.77 -7.20 0.61
N THR A 69 -1.26 -5.99 0.40
CA THR A 69 -2.05 -4.82 0.02
C THR A 69 -1.88 -4.55 -1.47
N VAL A 70 -2.90 -3.99 -2.10
CA VAL A 70 -2.86 -3.56 -3.50
C VAL A 70 -3.07 -2.05 -3.58
N GLN A 71 -2.22 -1.38 -4.33
CA GLN A 71 -2.37 0.02 -4.69
C GLN A 71 -2.48 0.13 -6.20
N GLY A 72 -3.35 1.00 -6.67
CA GLY A 72 -3.49 1.26 -8.09
C GLY A 72 -2.98 2.65 -8.46
N LYS A 73 -2.51 2.81 -9.70
CA LYS A 73 -2.19 4.11 -10.29
C LYS A 73 -2.59 4.15 -11.77
N LEU A 74 -3.14 5.28 -12.22
CA LEU A 74 -3.40 5.53 -13.63
C LEU A 74 -2.52 6.68 -14.12
N SER A 75 -1.83 6.50 -15.24
CA SER A 75 -1.05 7.53 -15.90
C SER A 75 -1.74 7.98 -17.19
N GLY A 76 -1.47 9.22 -17.62
CA GLY A 76 -2.10 9.84 -18.80
C GLY A 76 -3.34 10.69 -18.48
N LEU A 77 -3.76 10.74 -17.22
CA LEU A 77 -4.89 11.53 -16.73
C LEU A 77 -4.46 12.60 -15.73
N LYS A 78 -5.32 13.60 -15.49
CA LYS A 78 -5.14 14.54 -14.37
C LYS A 78 -5.17 13.76 -13.05
N ALA A 79 -4.33 14.13 -12.09
CA ALA A 79 -4.14 13.41 -10.83
C ALA A 79 -5.46 13.10 -10.10
N GLN A 80 -6.37 14.07 -10.00
CA GLN A 80 -7.68 13.90 -9.33
C GLN A 80 -8.58 12.89 -10.05
N GLN A 81 -8.61 12.91 -11.39
CA GLN A 81 -9.40 11.96 -12.18
C GLN A 81 -8.83 10.54 -12.08
N SER A 82 -7.50 10.41 -12.12
CA SER A 82 -6.80 9.15 -11.90
C SER A 82 -7.17 8.53 -10.54
N GLN A 83 -7.17 9.33 -9.46
CA GLN A 83 -7.47 8.86 -8.11
C GLN A 83 -8.91 8.35 -7.98
N ILE A 84 -9.88 9.03 -8.57
CA ILE A 84 -11.29 8.61 -8.55
C ILE A 84 -11.44 7.29 -9.30
N LEU A 85 -10.93 7.21 -10.53
CA LEU A 85 -11.09 6.03 -11.39
C LEU A 85 -10.41 4.80 -10.82
N ILE A 86 -9.22 4.95 -10.24
CA ILE A 86 -8.53 3.81 -9.65
C ILE A 86 -9.20 3.33 -8.37
N SER A 87 -9.73 4.25 -7.55
CA SER A 87 -10.51 3.90 -6.37
C SER A 87 -11.77 3.10 -6.76
N THR A 88 -12.50 3.58 -7.78
CA THR A 88 -13.65 2.86 -8.33
C THR A 88 -13.28 1.49 -8.90
N LEU A 89 -12.16 1.38 -9.62
CA LEU A 89 -11.68 0.10 -10.14
C LEU A 89 -11.40 -0.88 -9.00
N LEU A 90 -10.64 -0.47 -7.99
CA LEU A 90 -10.30 -1.33 -6.85
C LEU A 90 -11.56 -1.72 -6.07
N HIS A 91 -12.50 -0.80 -5.86
CA HIS A 91 -13.77 -1.09 -5.21
C HIS A 91 -14.62 -2.09 -6.00
N ASN A 92 -14.60 -2.03 -7.34
CA ASN A 92 -15.31 -2.99 -8.19
C ASN A 92 -14.67 -4.38 -8.20
N LEU A 93 -13.44 -4.53 -7.69
CA LEU A 93 -12.78 -5.83 -7.54
C LEU A 93 -13.07 -6.48 -6.18
N LEU A 94 -13.72 -5.75 -5.26
CA LEU A 94 -14.16 -6.29 -3.98
C LEU A 94 -15.38 -7.20 -4.20
N ASP A 95 -15.46 -8.26 -3.41
CA ASP A 95 -16.68 -9.07 -3.31
C ASP A 95 -17.79 -8.24 -2.64
N ASP A 96 -19.06 -8.60 -2.87
CA ASP A 96 -20.23 -7.86 -2.35
C ASP A 96 -20.24 -7.67 -0.81
N ASN A 97 -19.49 -8.51 -0.08
CA ASN A 97 -19.37 -8.47 1.38
C ASN A 97 -18.09 -7.78 1.88
N ASP A 98 -17.20 -7.38 0.98
CA ASP A 98 -15.94 -6.72 1.32
C ASP A 98 -16.06 -5.21 1.06
N ASN A 99 -15.58 -4.42 2.02
CA ASN A 99 -15.56 -2.96 1.94
C ASN A 99 -14.13 -2.39 1.80
N GLY A 100 -13.12 -3.26 1.79
CA GLY A 100 -11.71 -2.88 1.67
C GLY A 100 -11.17 -2.07 2.86
N GLN A 101 -11.90 -2.02 3.98
CA GLN A 101 -11.51 -1.24 5.17
C GLN A 101 -10.99 -2.12 6.31
N LEU A 102 -11.60 -3.29 6.50
CA LEU A 102 -11.25 -4.17 7.62
C LEU A 102 -10.07 -5.06 7.27
N SER A 103 -9.21 -5.32 8.25
CA SER A 103 -8.17 -6.32 8.11
C SER A 103 -8.80 -7.71 7.93
N PRO A 104 -8.35 -8.52 6.96
CA PRO A 104 -8.77 -9.92 6.87
C PRO A 104 -8.18 -10.79 8.00
N ASN A 105 -7.17 -10.27 8.72
CA ASN A 105 -6.48 -10.97 9.80
C ASN A 105 -6.89 -10.39 11.16
N PRO A 106 -7.62 -11.12 12.02
CA PRO A 106 -8.04 -10.63 13.34
C PRO A 106 -6.84 -10.40 14.29
N THR A 107 -5.69 -11.04 14.02
CA THR A 107 -4.46 -10.77 14.77
C THR A 107 -3.98 -9.34 14.56
N ALA A 108 -4.18 -8.77 13.36
CA ALA A 108 -3.82 -7.38 13.10
C ALA A 108 -4.66 -6.43 13.96
N ASP A 109 -5.97 -6.67 14.06
CA ASP A 109 -6.86 -5.87 14.89
C ASP A 109 -6.46 -5.94 16.37
N PHE A 110 -6.11 -7.13 16.86
CA PHE A 110 -5.60 -7.30 18.22
C PHE A 110 -4.29 -6.55 18.46
N LEU A 111 -3.34 -6.62 17.51
CA LEU A 111 -2.08 -5.89 17.60
C LEU A 111 -2.30 -4.37 17.63
N PHE A 112 -3.19 -3.84 16.80
CA PHE A 112 -3.52 -2.42 16.83
C PHE A 112 -4.25 -2.00 18.10
N GLN A 113 -5.18 -2.82 18.62
CA GLN A 113 -5.84 -2.54 19.90
C GLN A 113 -4.86 -2.50 21.08
N GLN A 114 -3.78 -3.29 21.05
CA GLN A 114 -2.73 -3.24 22.07
C GLN A 114 -1.91 -1.96 22.05
N LEU A 115 -1.83 -1.28 20.89
CA LEU A 115 -1.03 -0.07 20.71
C LEU A 115 -1.78 1.22 21.08
N GLY A 116 -3.10 1.15 21.26
CA GLY A 116 -3.97 2.31 21.55
C GLY A 116 -4.20 3.18 20.33
#